data_AF-G6AXK3-F1
#
_entry.id   AF-G6AXK3-F1
#
_cell.length_a   1.000
_cell.length_b   1.000
_cell.length_c   1.000
_cell.angle_alpha   90.00
_cell.angle_beta   90.00
_cell.angle_gamma   90.00
#
_symmetry.space_group_name_H-M   'P 1'
#
loop_
_entity.id
_entity.type
_entity.pdbx_description
1 polymer ?
#
loop_
_entity_poly.entity_id
_entity_poly.type
_entity_poly.pdbx_seq_one_letter_code
_entity_poly.pdbx_strand_id
1 'polypeptide(L)' 'MRIAVFTLLLLTNLSLYAQTFTGKVKGKKGELLVGASVVASTESKSTVAYCLTSDKGEYKLTIHNAKLY' A
#
# COMPACT_ATOMS: atom_id res chain seq x y z
N MET A 1 20.29 -30.31 -14.55
CA MET A 1 18.82 -30.25 -14.38
C MET A 1 18.37 -29.98 -12.95
N ARG A 2 19.12 -30.37 -11.91
CA ARG A 2 18.72 -30.22 -10.50
C ARG A 2 18.52 -28.77 -10.04
N ILE A 3 19.37 -27.83 -10.51
CA ILE A 3 19.30 -26.41 -10.13
C ILE A 3 18.06 -25.71 -10.72
N ALA A 4 17.67 -26.04 -11.96
CA ALA A 4 16.53 -25.44 -12.64
C ALA A 4 15.19 -25.71 -11.90
N VAL A 5 15.07 -26.89 -11.27
CA VAL A 5 13.91 -27.25 -10.45
C VAL A 5 13.86 -26.43 -9.17
N PHE A 6 15.00 -26.23 -8.49
CA PHE A 6 15.08 -25.38 -7.30
C PHE A 6 14.77 -23.91 -7.59
N THR A 7 15.24 -23.37 -8.72
CA THR A 7 14.91 -21.99 -9.13
C THR A 7 13.43 -21.83 -9.46
N LEU A 8 12.82 -22.82 -10.11
CA LEU A 8 11.38 -22.78 -10.43
C LEU A 8 10.52 -22.89 -9.17
N LEU A 9 10.92 -23.70 -8.20
CA LEU A 9 10.24 -23.84 -6.89
C LEU A 9 10.33 -22.55 -6.05
N LEU A 10 11.42 -21.80 -6.16
CA LEU A 10 11.59 -20.53 -5.45
C LEU A 10 10.66 -19.43 -6.00
N LEU A 11 10.48 -19.37 -7.31
CA LEU A 11 9.62 -18.39 -8.00
C LEU A 11 8.13 -18.56 -7.66
N THR A 12 7.67 -19.78 -7.40
CA THR A 12 6.25 -20.05 -7.10
C THR A 12 5.85 -19.73 -5.65
N ASN A 13 6.80 -19.59 -4.72
CA ASN A 13 6.52 -19.30 -3.32
C ASN A 13 6.50 -17.78 -3.01
N LEU A 14 6.92 -16.94 -3.95
CA LEU A 14 6.91 -15.50 -3.79
C LEU A 14 5.51 -14.93 -4.05
N SER A 15 4.63 -15.08 -3.06
CA SER A 15 3.29 -14.48 -3.10
C SER A 15 3.37 -13.00 -2.73
N LEU A 16 3.55 -12.14 -3.74
CA LEU A 16 3.47 -10.69 -3.57
C LEU A 16 2.00 -10.28 -3.39
N TYR A 17 1.56 -10.06 -2.14
CA TYR A 17 0.22 -9.55 -1.85
C TYR A 17 0.26 -8.04 -1.63
N ALA A 18 -0.61 -7.30 -2.32
CA ALA A 18 -0.80 -5.88 -2.12
C ALA A 18 -2.28 -5.57 -1.96
N GLN A 19 -2.62 -4.74 -0.98
CA GLN A 19 -3.97 -4.24 -0.78
C GLN A 19 -3.99 -2.74 -1.07
N THR A 20 -4.99 -2.29 -1.82
CA THR A 20 -5.17 -0.88 -2.16
C THR A 20 -6.42 -0.34 -1.49
N PHE A 21 -6.27 0.80 -0.82
CA PHE A 21 -7.33 1.58 -0.21
C PHE A 21 -7.51 2.87 -0.99
N THR A 22 -8.75 3.21 -1.29
CA THR A 22 -9.10 4.45 -2.01
C THR A 22 -10.14 5.23 -1.24
N GLY A 23 -10.08 6.55 -1.31
CA GLY A 23 -11.08 7.41 -0.68
C GLY A 23 -10.88 8.88 -1.01
N LYS A 24 -11.66 9.72 -0.35
CA LYS A 24 -11.58 11.19 -0.45
C LYS A 24 -11.37 11.81 0.91
N VAL A 25 -10.46 12.76 1.01
CA VAL A 25 -10.28 13.56 2.22
C VAL A 25 -11.06 14.86 2.08
N LYS A 26 -11.94 15.10 3.04
CA LYS A 26 -12.73 16.33 3.13
C LYS A 26 -12.38 17.10 4.39
N GLY A 27 -12.37 18.42 4.29
CA GLY A 27 -12.26 19.32 5.43
C GLY A 27 -13.57 19.43 6.19
N LYS A 28 -13.57 20.25 7.24
CA LYS A 28 -14.72 20.38 8.16
C LYS A 28 -15.97 20.95 7.51
N LYS A 29 -15.83 21.68 6.39
CA LYS A 29 -16.95 22.27 5.65
C LYS A 29 -17.33 21.46 4.40
N GLY A 30 -16.75 20.26 4.24
CA GLY A 30 -17.00 19.36 3.12
C GLY A 30 -16.15 19.66 1.87
N GLU A 31 -15.27 20.64 1.93
CA GLU A 31 -14.29 20.96 0.89
C GLU A 31 -13.29 19.81 0.69
N LEU A 32 -12.88 19.56 -0.55
CA LEU A 32 -11.88 18.54 -0.86
C LEU A 32 -10.49 19.05 -0.49
N LEU A 33 -9.71 18.25 0.25
CA LEU A 33 -8.37 18.62 0.67
C LEU A 33 -7.32 18.08 -0.30
N VAL A 34 -6.63 18.97 -1.00
CA VAL A 34 -5.53 18.69 -1.94
C VAL A 34 -4.19 18.67 -1.20
N GLY A 35 -3.32 17.71 -1.52
CA GLY A 35 -2.01 17.59 -0.87
C GLY A 35 -2.08 17.18 0.60
N ALA A 36 -3.21 16.65 1.06
CA ALA A 36 -3.35 16.10 2.39
C ALA A 36 -2.59 14.78 2.52
N SER A 37 -1.86 14.62 3.62
CA SER A 37 -1.13 13.40 3.93
C SER A 37 -2.08 12.30 4.44
N VAL A 38 -2.09 11.16 3.76
CA VAL A 38 -2.78 9.95 4.22
C VAL A 38 -1.72 8.92 4.61
N VAL A 39 -1.73 8.52 5.88
CA VAL A 39 -0.74 7.62 6.47
C VAL A 39 -1.45 6.39 7.03
N ALA A 40 -1.09 5.20 6.56
CA ALA A 40 -1.45 3.97 7.25
C ALA A 40 -0.34 3.62 8.25
N SER A 41 -0.75 3.31 9.47
CA SER A 41 0.15 2.88 10.54
C SER A 41 -0.33 1.59 11.17
N THR A 42 0.59 0.80 11.69
CA THR A 42 0.29 -0.34 12.56
C THR A 42 -0.28 0.14 13.90
N GLU A 43 -0.82 -0.78 14.70
CA GLU A 43 -1.21 -0.50 16.09
C GLU A 43 -0.03 0.02 16.93
N SER A 44 1.19 -0.42 16.62
CA SER A 44 2.43 0.08 17.22
C SER A 44 2.89 1.46 16.68
N LYS A 45 2.04 2.15 15.90
CA LYS A 45 2.29 3.47 15.28
C LYS A 45 3.43 3.51 14.25
N SER A 46 3.84 2.37 13.72
CA SER A 46 4.82 2.32 12.64
C SER A 46 4.14 2.60 11.30
N THR A 47 4.67 3.52 10.50
CA THR A 47 4.12 3.82 9.17
C THR A 47 4.38 2.68 8.19
N VAL A 48 3.32 2.21 7.53
CA VAL A 48 3.38 1.10 6.55
C VAL A 48 3.06 1.53 5.12
N ALA A 49 2.37 2.66 4.95
CA ALA A 49 2.14 3.28 3.64
C ALA A 49 1.85 4.78 3.80
N TYR A 50 2.15 5.53 2.74
CA TYR A 50 1.95 6.97 2.66
C TYR A 50 1.51 7.37 1.24
N CYS A 51 0.58 8.33 1.14
CA CYS A 51 0.36 9.07 -0.09
C CYS A 51 -0.21 10.47 0.16
N LEU A 52 -0.14 11.30 -0.87
CA LEU A 52 -0.80 12.61 -0.91
C LEU A 52 -2.10 12.52 -1.71
N THR A 53 -3.09 13.28 -1.30
CA THR A 53 -4.32 13.43 -2.08
C THR A 53 -4.08 14.21 -3.37
N SER A 54 -4.81 13.83 -4.42
CA SER A 54 -4.81 14.52 -5.73
C SER A 54 -5.46 15.91 -5.66
N ASP A 55 -5.47 16.60 -6.80
CA ASP A 55 -6.23 17.85 -7.06
C ASP A 55 -7.75 17.72 -6.81
N LYS A 56 -8.27 16.49 -6.77
CA LYS A 56 -9.67 16.16 -6.44
C LYS A 56 -9.84 15.67 -4.99
N GLY A 57 -8.81 15.79 -4.15
CA GLY A 57 -8.82 15.29 -2.78
C GLY A 57 -8.91 13.77 -2.65
N GLU A 58 -8.65 13.03 -3.74
CA GLU A 58 -8.71 11.57 -3.80
C GLU A 58 -7.36 10.99 -3.40
N TYR A 59 -7.36 9.88 -2.66
CA TYR A 59 -6.16 9.12 -2.36
C TYR A 59 -6.28 7.68 -2.86
N LYS A 60 -5.13 7.11 -3.25
CA LYS A 60 -4.94 5.68 -3.52
C LYS A 60 -3.72 5.24 -2.73
N LEU A 61 -3.94 4.49 -1.66
CA LEU A 61 -2.91 4.02 -0.74
C LEU A 61 -2.72 2.52 -0.93
N THR A 62 -1.56 2.10 -1.40
CA THR A 62 -1.23 0.69 -1.58
C THR A 62 -0.32 0.23 -0.44
N ILE A 63 -0.76 -0.78 0.29
CA ILE A 63 0.02 -1.47 1.31
C ILE A 63 0.56 -2.75 0.68
N HIS A 64 1.89 -2.84 0.57
CA HIS A 64 2.57 -4.06 0.13
C HIS A 64 2.81 -4.95 1.35
N ASN A 65 2.18 -6.12 1.37
CA ASN A 65 2.45 -7.11 2.41
C ASN A 65 3.60 -7.98 1.93
N ALA A 66 4.83 -7.53 2.17
CA ALA A 66 6.01 -8.36 1.93
C ALA A 66 6.09 -9.40 3.06
N LYS A 67 5.40 -10.53 2.89
CA LYS A 67 5.73 -11.75 3.63
C LYS A 67 7.08 -12.26 3.11
N LEU A 68 8.17 -11.80 3.70
CA LEU A 68 9.48 -12.43 3.54
C LEU A 68 9.47 -13.70 4.40
N TYR A 69 9.12 -14.84 3.80
CA TYR A 69 9.34 -16.17 4.37
C TYR A 69 10.27 -16.96 3.47
#